data_AF-A0A9E0JNB7-F1
#
_entry.id   AF-A0A9E0JNB7-F1
#
_cell.length_a   1.000
_cell.length_b   1.000
_cell.length_c   1.000
_cell.angle_alpha   90.00
_cell.angle_beta   90.00
_cell.angle_gamma   90.00
#
_symmetry.space_group_name_H-M   'P 1'
#
loop_
_entity.id
_entity.type
_entity.pdbx_description
1 polymer ?
#
loop_
_entity_poly.entity_id
_entity_poly.type
_entity_poly.pdbx_seq_one_letter_code
_entity_poly.pdbx_strand_id
1 'polypeptide(L)'
;EETEISWDKRFAIGVVMASAGYPESFTKDAIIEIDPLLNDTLLFHMGTKLENNRLLTNGGRVLIPVTFGDTLKQAQELNYSELKKIRCSKLFFRNDIGNKSLI
;
A
#
# COMPACT_ATOMS: atom_id res chain seq x y z
N GLU A 1 -5.44 10.76 35.20
CA GLU A 1 -4.79 9.45 35.01
C GLU A 1 -3.80 9.57 33.86
N GLU A 2 -2.58 9.08 34.02
CA GLU A 2 -1.62 8.96 32.93
C GLU A 2 -1.89 7.67 32.16
N THR A 3 -1.94 7.76 30.82
CA THR A 3 -2.11 6.60 29.94
C THR A 3 -0.73 6.06 29.57
N GLU A 4 -0.49 4.77 29.78
CA GLU A 4 0.74 4.11 29.37
C GLU A 4 0.72 3.87 27.85
N ILE A 5 1.77 4.33 27.16
CA ILE A 5 1.94 4.18 25.70
C ILE A 5 3.09 3.21 25.45
N SER A 6 2.82 2.14 24.70
CA SER A 6 3.83 1.18 24.24
C SER A 6 3.84 1.08 22.71
N TRP A 7 5.00 0.80 22.13
CA TRP A 7 5.18 0.64 20.69
C TRP A 7 5.39 -0.82 20.31
N ASP A 8 4.85 -1.23 19.17
CA ASP A 8 5.25 -2.47 18.52
C ASP A 8 6.74 -2.37 18.15
N LYS A 9 7.51 -3.42 18.45
CA LYS A 9 8.96 -3.47 18.19
C LYS A 9 9.28 -3.76 16.72
N ARG A 10 8.31 -4.22 15.93
CA ARG A 10 8.48 -4.53 14.51
C ARG A 10 8.61 -3.25 13.70
N PHE A 11 9.32 -3.37 12.58
CA PHE A 11 9.37 -2.33 11.56
C PHE A 11 8.12 -2.41 10.69
N ALA A 12 7.55 -1.25 10.37
CA ALA A 12 6.46 -1.12 9.42
C ALA A 12 6.92 -0.34 8.19
N ILE A 13 6.49 -0.76 7.01
CA ILE A 13 6.71 -0.02 5.77
C ILE A 13 5.45 -0.02 4.91
N GLY A 14 5.16 1.11 4.29
CA GLY A 14 4.04 1.27 3.38
C GLY A 14 4.48 1.84 2.04
N VAL A 15 3.99 1.26 0.96
CA VAL A 15 4.26 1.75 -0.40
C VAL A 15 2.95 2.22 -1.02
N VAL A 16 2.89 3.50 -1.39
CA VAL A 16 1.72 4.07 -2.03
C VAL A 16 1.61 3.57 -3.47
N MET A 17 0.44 3.04 -3.81
CA MET A 17 -0.01 2.83 -5.18
C MET A 17 -0.81 4.06 -5.63
N ALA A 18 -0.31 4.75 -6.66
CA ALA A 18 -0.90 5.96 -7.21
C ALA A 18 -1.47 5.73 -8.61
N SER A 19 -2.52 6.47 -8.96
CA SER A 19 -3.12 6.47 -10.29
C SER A 19 -2.18 7.08 -11.32
N ALA A 20 -2.10 6.46 -12.50
CA ALA A 20 -1.35 6.97 -13.64
C ALA A 20 -1.71 8.45 -13.92
N GLY A 21 -0.68 9.27 -14.15
CA GLY A 21 -0.77 10.72 -14.33
C GLY A 21 -0.52 11.53 -13.05
N TYR A 22 -0.54 10.90 -11.87
CA TYR A 22 -0.29 11.58 -10.60
C TYR A 22 1.16 12.10 -10.55
N PRO A 23 1.42 13.33 -10.08
CA PRO A 23 0.52 14.21 -9.31
C PRO A 23 -0.38 15.16 -10.11
N GLU A 24 -0.09 15.38 -11.39
CA GLU A 24 -0.75 16.41 -12.21
C GLU A 24 -2.20 16.04 -12.59
N SER A 25 -2.45 14.76 -12.82
CA SER A 25 -3.77 14.22 -13.18
C SER A 25 -3.96 12.82 -12.57
N PHE A 26 -5.13 12.22 -12.70
CA PHE A 26 -5.32 10.83 -12.24
C PHE A 26 -6.45 10.12 -12.98
N THR A 27 -6.30 8.80 -13.11
CA THR A 27 -7.31 7.94 -13.73
C THR A 27 -8.36 7.51 -12.70
N LYS A 28 -9.65 7.64 -13.05
CA LYS A 28 -10.78 7.09 -12.29
C LYS A 28 -11.32 5.82 -12.95
N ASP A 29 -12.11 5.06 -12.19
CA ASP A 29 -12.93 3.95 -12.66
C ASP A 29 -12.14 2.74 -13.18
N ALA A 30 -10.84 2.68 -12.94
CA ALA A 30 -10.04 1.50 -13.26
C ALA A 30 -10.25 0.41 -12.20
N ILE A 31 -10.50 -0.82 -12.65
CA ILE A 31 -10.74 -1.97 -11.78
C ILE A 31 -9.48 -2.33 -11.01
N ILE A 32 -9.64 -2.54 -9.70
CA ILE A 32 -8.61 -3.03 -8.80
C ILE A 32 -9.00 -4.44 -8.38
N GLU A 33 -8.14 -5.40 -8.70
CA GLU A 33 -8.24 -6.77 -8.19
C GLU A 33 -7.21 -6.98 -7.09
N ILE A 34 -7.61 -7.68 -6.02
CA ILE A 34 -6.76 -7.95 -4.88
C ILE A 34 -6.86 -9.46 -4.58
N ASP A 35 -5.77 -10.17 -4.79
CA ASP A 35 -5.64 -11.55 -4.30
C ASP A 35 -5.47 -11.57 -2.77
N PRO A 36 -5.70 -12.71 -2.09
CA PRO A 36 -5.51 -12.82 -0.65
C PRO A 36 -4.14 -12.32 -0.19
N LEU A 37 -4.16 -11.26 0.63
CA LEU A 37 -2.98 -10.71 1.27
C LEU A 37 -2.60 -11.53 2.50
N LEU A 38 -1.37 -11.36 2.99
CA LEU A 38 -0.97 -11.89 4.29
C LEU A 38 -1.86 -11.29 5.39
N ASN A 39 -2.25 -12.11 6.37
CA ASN A 39 -3.16 -11.71 7.44
C ASN A 39 -2.71 -10.46 8.22
N ASP A 40 -1.40 -10.21 8.30
CA ASP A 40 -0.82 -9.08 9.03
C ASP A 40 -0.56 -7.86 8.12
N THR A 41 -0.96 -7.91 6.85
CA THR A 41 -0.86 -6.76 5.93
C THR A 41 -2.05 -5.85 6.14
N LEU A 42 -1.79 -4.59 6.51
CA LEU A 42 -2.81 -3.57 6.58
C LEU A 42 -2.95 -2.91 5.22
N LEU A 43 -4.08 -3.14 4.54
CA LEU A 43 -4.38 -2.46 3.29
C LEU A 43 -5.24 -1.21 3.58
N PHE A 44 -4.63 -0.03 3.48
CA PHE A 44 -5.38 1.21 3.63
C PHE A 44 -5.88 1.72 2.28
N HIS A 45 -7.17 2.05 2.26
CA HIS A 45 -7.87 2.65 1.13
C HIS A 45 -7.79 4.18 1.23
N MET A 46 -7.42 4.82 0.13
CA MET A 46 -7.41 6.29 -0.02
C MET A 46 -8.40 6.67 -1.13
N GLY A 47 -7.92 6.88 -2.35
CA GLY A 47 -8.74 7.18 -3.52
C GLY A 47 -9.32 5.93 -4.16
N THR A 48 -10.15 5.17 -3.45
CA THR A 48 -10.92 4.04 -4.00
C THR A 48 -12.42 4.28 -3.88
N LYS A 49 -13.23 3.67 -4.75
CA LYS A 49 -14.68 3.54 -4.58
C LYS A 49 -15.13 2.10 -4.81
N LEU A 50 -16.23 1.71 -4.18
CA LEU A 50 -16.91 0.44 -4.45
C LEU A 50 -18.17 0.73 -5.25
N GLU A 51 -18.27 0.16 -6.45
CA GLU A 51 -19.41 0.35 -7.35
C GLU A 51 -19.75 -0.98 -8.03
N ASN A 52 -21.02 -1.39 -8.01
CA ASN A 52 -21.47 -2.67 -8.59
C ASN A 52 -20.61 -3.87 -8.14
N ASN A 53 -20.26 -3.91 -6.85
CA ASN A 53 -19.40 -4.93 -6.24
C ASN A 53 -17.99 -5.02 -6.86
N ARG A 54 -17.48 -3.94 -7.44
CA ARG A 54 -16.11 -3.81 -7.97
C ARG A 54 -15.38 -2.68 -7.26
N LEU A 55 -14.15 -2.94 -6.86
CA LEU A 55 -13.26 -1.92 -6.31
C LEU A 55 -12.62 -1.15 -7.47
N LEU A 56 -12.74 0.18 -7.45
CA LEU A 56 -12.32 1.06 -8.54
C LEU A 56 -11.41 2.19 -8.03
N THR A 57 -10.53 2.70 -8.89
CA THR A 57 -9.75 3.92 -8.60
C THR A 57 -10.66 5.15 -8.56
N ASN A 58 -10.40 6.08 -7.64
CA ASN A 58 -11.15 7.33 -7.48
C ASN A 58 -10.30 8.47 -6.88
N GLY A 59 -9.00 8.50 -7.13
CA GLY A 59 -8.11 9.55 -6.63
C GLY A 59 -6.67 9.40 -7.12
N GLY A 60 -5.82 10.37 -6.76
CA GLY A 60 -4.39 10.36 -7.08
C GLY A 60 -3.64 9.26 -6.34
N ARG A 61 -3.66 9.26 -5.00
CA ARG A 61 -3.18 8.14 -4.17
C ARG A 61 -4.34 7.19 -3.91
N VAL A 62 -4.16 5.90 -4.15
CA VAL A 62 -5.27 4.94 -4.22
C VAL A 62 -5.22 3.93 -3.09
N LEU A 63 -4.12 3.18 -2.97
CA LEU A 63 -3.93 2.17 -1.93
C LEU A 63 -2.55 2.33 -1.29
N ILE A 64 -2.42 1.88 -0.04
CA ILE A 64 -1.13 1.68 0.61
C ILE A 64 -1.17 0.38 1.42
N PRO A 65 -0.65 -0.74 0.90
CA PRO A 65 -0.34 -1.89 1.74
C PRO A 65 0.78 -1.53 2.70
N VAL A 66 0.58 -1.80 3.98
CA VAL A 66 1.57 -1.68 5.05
C VAL A 66 1.87 -3.08 5.58
N THR A 67 3.15 -3.43 5.58
CA THR A 67 3.65 -4.74 6.04
C THR A 67 4.60 -4.53 7.21
N PHE A 68 4.70 -5.56 8.05
CA PHE A 68 5.53 -5.58 9.24
C PHE A 68 6.64 -6.63 9.11
N GLY A 69 7.76 -6.41 9.79
CA GLY A 69 8.87 -7.37 9.89
C GLY A 69 9.79 -7.06 11.06
N ASP A 70 10.58 -8.04 11.47
CA ASP A 70 11.55 -7.91 12.55
C ASP A 70 12.73 -7.01 12.16
N THR A 71 12.93 -6.83 10.85
CA THR A 71 13.87 -5.87 10.28
C THR A 71 13.19 -5.02 9.21
N LEU A 72 13.72 -3.82 8.95
CA LEU A 72 13.23 -2.97 7.86
C LEU A 72 13.30 -3.68 6.51
N LYS A 73 14.36 -4.46 6.25
CA LYS A 73 14.54 -5.21 5.00
C LYS A 73 13.43 -6.25 4.81
N GLN A 74 13.12 -7.02 5.85
CA GLN A 74 12.04 -8.00 5.81
C GLN A 74 10.70 -7.33 5.56
N ALA A 75 10.39 -6.23 6.28
CA ALA A 75 9.15 -5.48 6.07
C ALA A 75 9.04 -4.99 4.61
N GLN A 76 10.14 -4.51 4.03
CA GLN A 76 10.22 -4.02 2.65
C GLN A 76 10.01 -5.13 1.61
N GLU A 77 10.70 -6.26 1.75
CA GLU A 77 10.57 -7.41 0.86
C GLU A 77 9.14 -7.97 0.88
N LEU A 78 8.54 -8.08 2.07
CA LEU A 78 7.14 -8.44 2.23
C LEU A 78 6.22 -7.45 1.50
N ASN A 79 6.45 -6.14 1.65
CA ASN A 79 5.62 -5.13 0.99
C ASN A 79 5.63 -5.28 -0.53
N TYR A 80 6.81 -5.41 -1.13
CA TYR A 80 6.93 -5.60 -2.58
C TYR A 80 6.40 -6.95 -3.06
N SER A 81 6.36 -7.98 -2.21
CA SER A 81 5.65 -9.23 -2.49
C SER A 81 4.13 -9.02 -2.48
N GLU A 82 3.58 -8.36 -1.47
CA GLU A 82 2.15 -8.10 -1.34
C GLU A 82 1.62 -7.16 -2.44
N LEU A 83 2.42 -6.18 -2.88
CA LEU A 83 2.06 -5.31 -4.00
C LEU A 83 1.75 -6.08 -5.29
N LYS A 84 2.41 -7.23 -5.54
CA LYS A 84 2.18 -8.05 -6.74
C LYS A 84 0.81 -8.71 -6.75
N LYS A 85 0.16 -8.82 -5.59
CA LYS A 85 -1.19 -9.37 -5.41
C LYS A 85 -2.28 -8.33 -5.70
N ILE A 86 -1.93 -7.06 -5.82
CA ILE A 86 -2.84 -5.96 -6.14
C ILE A 86 -2.66 -5.61 -7.62
N ARG A 87 -3.65 -5.96 -8.46
CA ARG A 87 -3.61 -5.73 -9.91
C ARG A 87 -4.52 -4.59 -10.30
N CYS A 88 -3.94 -3.57 -10.94
CA CYS A 88 -4.66 -2.53 -11.68
C CYS A 88 -3.69 -1.91 -12.70
N SER A 89 -4.04 -1.94 -13.98
CA SER A 89 -3.18 -1.44 -15.06
C SER A 89 -2.99 0.08 -15.05
N LYS A 90 -3.72 0.78 -14.18
CA LYS A 90 -3.69 2.24 -14.02
C LYS A 90 -3.06 2.67 -12.71
N LEU A 91 -2.47 1.75 -11.94
CA LEU A 91 -1.69 2.08 -10.75
C LEU A 91 -0.19 1.91 -11.02
N PHE A 92 0.61 2.77 -10.40
CA PHE A 92 2.06 2.64 -10.34
C PHE A 92 2.52 2.89 -8.90
N PHE A 93 3.74 2.44 -8.59
CA PHE A 93 4.37 2.66 -7.29
C PHE A 93 5.89 2.79 -7.49
N ARG A 94 6.56 3.32 -6.47
CA ARG A 94 8.02 3.41 -6.42
C ARG A 94 8.62 2.09 -5.92
N ASN A 95 9.77 1.72 -6.48
CA ASN A 95 10.51 0.49 -6.12
C ASN A 95 11.70 0.73 -5.17
N ASP A 96 11.80 1.91 -4.58
CA ASP A 96 12.94 2.33 -3.75
C ASP A 96 12.55 2.85 -2.37
N ILE A 97 11.28 2.68 -1.97
CA ILE A 97 10.80 3.08 -0.64
C ILE A 97 11.55 2.29 0.43
N GLY A 98 12.26 2.99 1.31
CA GLY A 98 13.08 2.41 2.38
C GLY A 98 14.56 2.22 2.03
N ASN A 99 14.97 2.31 0.76
CA ASN A 99 16.34 1.95 0.34
C ASN A 99 17.43 2.74 1.07
N LYS A 100 17.23 4.04 1.32
CA LYS A 100 18.22 4.88 2.02
C LYS A 100 18.42 4.51 3.49
N SER A 101 17.47 3.80 4.09
CA SER A 101 17.50 3.37 5.49
C SER A 101 18.04 1.94 5.65
N LEU A 102 18.37 1.26 4.55
CA LEU A 102 18.97 -0.08 4.51
C LEU A 102 20.49 -0.06 4.31
N ILE A 103 21.09 1.13 4.30
CA ILE A 103 22.53 1.37 4.10
C ILE A 103 23.26 1.24 5.44
#